data_AF-A0A6V7QFN6-F1
#
_entry.id   AF-A0A6V7QFN6-F1
#
_cell.length_a   1.000
_cell.length_b   1.000
_cell.length_c   1.000
_cell.angle_alpha   90.00
_cell.angle_beta   90.00
_cell.angle_gamma   90.00
#
_symmetry.space_group_name_H-M   'P 1'
#
loop_
_entity.id
_entity.type
_entity.pdbx_description
1 polymer ?
#
loop_
_entity_poly.entity_id
_entity_poly.type
_entity_poly.pdbx_seq_one_letter_code
_entity_poly.pdbx_strand_id
1 'polypeptide(L)'
;MADSVRGGTNGPFVAHEAFDVEPDIMTLAQPLAGALPIGVVLLTERVSAAIASGFRYHRSTFGAIASGYQHHHGNTFNVNPLVSQAALAVLHKIQEHGFLASVRKKGFYLKELLNEKLQGNPHVKEVRGIGLMVGVRC
;
A
#
# COMPACT_ATOMS: atom_id res chain seq x y z
N MET A 1 0.46 -5.44 12.15
CA MET A 1 0.77 -5.63 10.72
C MET A 1 -0.38 -5.06 9.93
N ALA A 2 -0.16 -3.96 9.20
CA ALA A 2 -1.19 -3.33 8.37
C ALA A 2 -0.86 -3.54 6.89
N ASP A 3 -1.77 -4.20 6.16
CA ASP A 3 -1.72 -4.35 4.70
C ASP A 3 -2.49 -3.17 4.08
N SER A 4 -1.80 -2.33 3.31
CA SER A 4 -2.17 -0.92 3.31
C SER A 4 -2.34 -0.26 1.95
N VAL A 5 -2.48 -1.04 0.87
CA VAL A 5 -2.81 -0.46 -0.43
C VAL A 5 -4.31 -0.46 -0.70
N ARG A 6 -5.02 0.51 -0.11
CA ARG A 6 -6.40 0.88 -0.50
C ARG A 6 -6.40 2.33 -0.95
N GLY A 7 -6.83 2.55 -2.20
CA GLY A 7 -6.68 3.79 -2.93
C GLY A 7 -7.29 5.03 -2.26
N GLY A 8 -6.53 6.12 -2.26
CA GLY A 8 -6.92 7.39 -1.66
C GLY A 8 -8.02 8.11 -2.43
N THR A 9 -9.13 8.38 -1.75
CA THR A 9 -10.32 9.12 -2.23
C THR A 9 -10.88 10.16 -1.22
N ASN A 10 -10.05 10.64 -0.29
CA ASN A 10 -10.15 11.80 0.64
C ASN A 10 -9.44 11.44 1.93
N GLY A 11 -9.29 10.13 2.17
CA GLY A 11 -8.37 9.57 3.11
C GLY A 11 -6.97 9.37 2.53
N PRO A 12 -6.16 8.62 3.28
CA PRO A 12 -4.72 8.54 3.14
C PRO A 12 -4.17 8.19 1.80
N PHE A 13 -2.89 8.49 1.64
CA PHE A 13 -2.05 7.75 0.71
C PHE A 13 -2.00 6.24 1.06
N VAL A 14 -2.16 5.90 2.35
CA VAL A 14 -2.03 4.54 2.89
C VAL A 14 -3.15 4.18 3.86
N ALA A 15 -3.80 3.02 3.70
CA ALA A 15 -5.07 2.71 4.38
C ALA A 15 -5.15 2.98 5.90
N HIS A 16 -4.03 2.97 6.62
CA HIS A 16 -3.97 3.19 8.07
C HIS A 16 -4.48 4.57 8.52
N GLU A 17 -4.22 5.66 7.78
CA GLU A 17 -4.67 7.00 8.21
C GLU A 17 -6.20 7.21 8.03
N ALA A 18 -6.93 6.27 7.40
CA ALA A 18 -8.39 6.28 7.32
C ALA A 18 -9.03 5.72 8.59
N PHE A 19 -8.24 5.00 9.39
CA PHE A 19 -8.64 4.36 10.63
C PHE A 19 -7.90 4.95 11.84
N ASP A 20 -7.15 6.05 11.66
CA ASP A 20 -6.35 6.71 12.70
C ASP A 20 -5.41 5.74 13.44
N VAL A 21 -4.78 4.84 12.68
CA VAL A 21 -3.82 3.85 13.20
C VAL A 21 -2.43 4.22 12.76
N GLU A 22 -1.46 4.28 13.68
CA GLU A 22 -0.04 4.44 13.35
C GLU A 22 0.69 3.07 13.41
N PRO A 23 0.96 2.41 12.27
CA PRO A 23 1.57 1.08 12.27
C PRO A 23 3.09 1.13 12.47
N ASP A 24 3.59 0.34 13.42
CA ASP A 24 5.03 0.09 13.59
C ASP A 24 5.66 -0.71 12.42
N ILE A 25 4.84 -1.50 11.72
CA ILE A 25 5.20 -2.30 10.53
C ILE A 25 4.05 -2.24 9.51
N MET A 26 4.38 -1.87 8.28
CA MET A 26 3.41 -1.67 7.20
C MET A 26 3.88 -2.32 5.89
N THR A 27 2.95 -2.94 5.16
CA THR A 27 3.25 -3.58 3.87
C THR A 27 2.54 -2.87 2.72
N LEU A 28 3.25 -2.72 1.60
CA LEU A 28 2.76 -2.17 0.33
C LEU A 28 3.11 -3.11 -0.82
N ALA A 29 2.20 -3.23 -1.80
CA ALA A 29 2.38 -4.11 -2.97
C ALA A 29 1.53 -3.62 -4.17
N GLN A 30 0.95 -4.56 -4.92
CA GLN A 30 0.03 -4.44 -6.06
C GLN A 30 0.06 -3.15 -6.91
N PRO A 31 -0.64 -2.04 -6.61
CA PRO A 31 -0.63 -0.92 -7.55
C PRO A 31 0.66 -0.11 -7.48
N LEU A 32 1.54 -0.34 -6.49
CA LEU A 32 2.74 0.48 -6.27
C LEU A 32 3.66 0.52 -7.50
N ALA A 33 3.81 -0.56 -8.26
CA ALA A 33 4.63 -0.59 -9.48
C ALA A 33 3.81 -0.85 -10.76
N GLY A 34 2.52 -0.47 -10.77
CA GLY A 34 1.70 -0.55 -11.98
C GLY A 34 1.55 -1.96 -12.55
N ALA A 35 1.29 -2.94 -11.68
CA ALA A 35 1.20 -4.38 -11.97
C ALA A 35 2.53 -5.14 -12.15
N LEU A 36 3.69 -4.47 -12.01
CA LEU A 36 4.95 -5.19 -11.84
C LEU A 36 5.06 -5.78 -10.42
N PRO A 37 5.72 -6.95 -10.26
CA PRO A 37 5.85 -7.59 -8.96
C PRO A 37 6.74 -6.76 -8.03
N ILE A 38 6.13 -6.16 -7.01
CA ILE A 38 6.81 -5.43 -5.95
C ILE A 38 6.16 -5.72 -4.60
N GLY A 39 6.98 -5.92 -3.57
CA GLY A 39 6.57 -5.93 -2.18
C GLY A 39 7.51 -5.03 -1.38
N VAL A 40 6.94 -4.12 -0.59
CA VAL A 40 7.67 -3.18 0.24
C VAL A 40 7.20 -3.33 1.68
N VAL A 41 8.15 -3.43 2.61
CA VAL A 41 7.90 -3.44 4.05
C VAL A 41 8.52 -2.17 4.62
N LEU A 42 7.69 -1.36 5.28
CA LEU A 42 8.09 -0.14 5.98
C LEU A 42 8.08 -0.41 7.48
N LEU A 43 9.11 0.07 8.17
CA LEU A 43 9.33 -0.11 9.60
C LEU A 43 9.58 1.24 10.24
N THR A 44 9.10 1.44 11.47
CA THR A 44 9.52 2.59 12.29
C THR A 44 10.99 2.43 12.71
N GLU A 45 11.67 3.56 12.97
CA GLU A 45 13.07 3.55 13.40
C GLU A 45 13.27 2.70 14.67
N ARG A 46 12.31 2.77 15.60
CA ARG A 46 12.30 1.97 16.83
C ARG A 46 12.36 0.46 16.53
N VAL A 47 11.53 -0.01 15.59
CA VAL A 47 11.48 -1.43 15.20
C VAL A 47 12.72 -1.82 14.40
N SER A 48 13.17 -0.97 13.47
CA SER A 48 14.41 -1.17 12.71
C SER A 48 15.63 -1.32 13.65
N ALA A 49 15.75 -0.44 14.64
CA ALA A 49 16.81 -0.47 15.64
C ALA A 49 16.75 -1.73 16.52
N ALA A 50 15.56 -2.16 16.93
CA ALA A 50 15.37 -3.38 17.71
C ALA A 50 15.81 -4.62 16.91
N ILE A 51 15.40 -4.72 15.64
CA ILE A 51 15.80 -5.81 14.74
C ILE A 51 17.33 -5.84 14.60
N ALA A 52 17.96 -4.69 14.32
CA ALA A 52 19.42 -4.61 14.18
C ALA A 52 20.18 -4.90 15.48
N SER A 53 19.61 -4.55 16.64
CA SER A 53 20.20 -4.90 17.94
C SER A 53 20.20 -6.41 18.21
N GLY A 54 19.15 -7.13 17.77
CA GLY A 54 19.08 -8.59 17.85
C GLY A 54 20.14 -9.29 16.97
N PHE A 55 20.41 -8.74 15.78
CA PHE A 55 21.46 -9.26 14.89
C PHE A 55 22.88 -8.92 15.34
N ARG A 56 23.09 -7.88 16.17
CA ARG A 56 24.41 -7.57 16.76
C ARG A 56 24.94 -8.67 17.69
N TYR A 57 24.08 -9.49 18.29
CA TYR A 57 24.50 -10.66 19.08
C TYR A 57 24.98 -11.85 18.22
N HIS A 58 24.73 -11.84 16.90
CA HIS A 58 25.13 -12.90 15.97
C HIS A 58 26.33 -12.50 15.08
N ARG A 59 27.09 -11.47 15.49
CA ARG A 59 28.24 -10.93 14.74
C ARG A 59 29.48 -11.85 14.76
N SER A 60 29.53 -12.89 15.59
CA SER A 60 30.71 -13.75 15.72
C SER A 60 30.99 -14.68 14.54
N THR A 61 30.07 -14.82 13.58
CA THR A 61 30.18 -15.86 12.54
C THR A 61 30.39 -15.30 11.12
N PHE A 62 30.07 -14.03 10.85
CA PHE A 62 30.26 -13.44 9.51
C PHE A 62 30.95 -12.08 9.61
N GLY A 63 32.15 -12.03 9.05
CA GLY A 63 33.09 -10.91 9.11
C GLY A 63 32.60 -9.63 8.44
N ALA A 64 33.24 -8.55 8.87
CA ALA A 64 33.00 -7.17 8.52
C ALA A 64 32.91 -6.91 7.00
N ILE A 65 31.73 -6.49 6.54
CA ILE A 65 31.61 -5.55 5.43
C ILE A 65 30.77 -4.39 5.95
N ALA A 66 31.45 -3.29 6.25
CA ALA A 66 30.89 -2.06 6.73
C ALA A 66 30.27 -1.27 5.57
N SER A 67 28.94 -1.30 5.46
CA SER A 67 28.07 -0.20 5.00
C SER A 67 26.66 -0.75 4.77
N GLY A 68 25.70 -0.34 5.61
CA GLY A 68 24.28 -0.65 5.43
C GLY A 68 23.84 -2.00 6.01
N TYR A 69 22.94 -1.92 6.98
CA TYR A 69 22.10 -2.98 7.53
C TYR A 69 22.02 -4.27 6.67
N GLN A 70 22.78 -5.31 7.04
CA GLN A 70 22.54 -6.65 6.53
C GLN A 70 21.35 -7.26 7.27
N HIS A 71 20.15 -7.03 6.76
CA HIS A 71 19.02 -7.90 7.08
C HIS A 71 19.17 -9.17 6.23
N HIS A 72 19.25 -10.34 6.85
CA HIS A 72 19.28 -11.65 6.17
C HIS A 72 17.94 -12.02 5.48
N HIS A 73 17.19 -11.02 5.01
CA HIS A 73 15.92 -11.14 4.30
C HIS A 73 16.11 -10.64 2.87
N GLY A 74 16.80 -11.44 2.07
CA GLY A 74 17.04 -11.20 0.65
C GLY A 74 16.20 -12.15 -0.22
N ASN A 75 15.61 -11.65 -1.30
CA ASN A 75 15.15 -12.48 -2.41
C ASN A 75 15.87 -12.07 -3.70
N THR A 76 15.88 -12.94 -4.70
CA THR A 76 16.60 -12.74 -5.97
C THR A 76 16.14 -11.51 -6.76
N PHE A 77 14.92 -11.03 -6.50
CA PHE A 77 14.30 -9.89 -7.19
C PHE A 77 14.34 -8.59 -6.37
N ASN A 78 14.98 -8.60 -5.19
CA ASN A 78 15.11 -7.42 -4.36
C ASN A 78 15.91 -6.34 -5.09
N VAL A 79 15.44 -5.09 -5.00
CA VAL A 79 16.12 -3.90 -5.55
C VAL A 79 16.24 -3.93 -7.08
N ASN A 80 15.23 -4.47 -7.79
CA ASN A 80 15.18 -4.37 -9.25
C ASN A 80 15.01 -2.89 -9.69
N PRO A 81 15.97 -2.29 -10.41
CA PRO A 81 15.90 -0.87 -10.80
C PRO A 81 14.71 -0.54 -11.70
N LEU A 82 14.30 -1.47 -12.58
CA LEU A 82 13.15 -1.28 -13.47
C LEU A 82 11.85 -1.18 -12.65
N VAL A 83 11.66 -2.11 -11.71
CA VAL A 83 10.47 -2.14 -10.84
C VAL A 83 10.45 -0.92 -9.92
N SER A 84 11.63 -0.47 -9.45
CA SER A 84 11.77 0.73 -8.62
C SER A 84 11.42 2.01 -9.39
N GLN A 85 11.85 2.13 -10.65
CA GLN A 85 11.49 3.27 -11.50
C GLN A 85 10.00 3.27 -11.85
N ALA A 86 9.42 2.10 -12.13
CA ALA A 86 7.97 1.98 -12.31
C ALA A 86 7.21 2.40 -11.06
N ALA A 87 7.71 2.04 -9.87
CA ALA A 87 7.11 2.46 -8.61
C ALA A 87 7.17 3.98 -8.40
N LEU A 88 8.31 4.61 -8.68
CA LEU A 88 8.46 6.06 -8.62
C LEU A 88 7.52 6.76 -9.60
N ALA A 89 7.38 6.25 -10.83
CA ALA A 89 6.47 6.81 -11.82
C ALA A 89 5.01 6.78 -11.33
N VAL A 90 4.59 5.68 -10.70
CA VAL A 90 3.25 5.58 -10.09
C VAL A 90 3.10 6.56 -8.94
N LEU A 91 4.09 6.67 -8.05
CA LEU A 91 4.06 7.61 -6.93
C LEU A 91 3.94 9.06 -7.42
N HIS A 92 4.74 9.45 -8.40
CA HIS A 92 4.65 10.77 -9.03
C HIS A 92 3.26 11.02 -9.62
N LYS A 93 2.69 10.03 -10.31
CA LYS A 93 1.35 10.13 -10.89
C LYS A 93 0.27 10.34 -9.82
N ILE A 94 0.39 9.63 -8.69
CA ILE A 94 -0.54 9.77 -7.57
C ILE A 94 -0.40 11.14 -6.90
N GLN A 95 0.81 11.68 -6.81
CA GLN A 95 1.12 12.99 -6.24
C GLN A 95 0.73 14.16 -7.15
N GLU A 96 0.42 13.93 -8.42
CA GLU A 96 -0.06 14.99 -9.32
C GLU A 96 -1.29 15.69 -8.74
N HIS A 97 -1.27 17.02 -8.80
CA HIS A 97 -2.33 17.86 -8.25
C HIS A 97 -3.69 17.49 -8.87
N GLY A 98 -4.66 17.16 -8.03
CA GLY A 98 -6.03 16.83 -8.45
C GLY A 98 -6.22 15.40 -8.95
N PHE A 99 -5.19 14.56 -9.06
CA PHE A 99 -5.35 13.15 -9.47
C PHE A 99 -6.27 12.40 -8.49
N LEU A 100 -5.93 12.43 -7.19
CA LEU A 100 -6.75 11.82 -6.15
C LEU A 100 -8.16 12.41 -6.14
N ALA A 101 -8.31 13.73 -6.27
CA ALA A 101 -9.64 14.38 -6.34
C ALA A 101 -10.49 13.87 -7.52
N SER A 102 -9.88 13.60 -8.68
CA SER A 102 -10.57 13.02 -9.85
C SER A 102 -11.04 11.59 -9.57
N VAL A 103 -10.20 10.76 -8.94
CA VAL A 103 -10.56 9.38 -8.54
C VAL A 103 -11.77 9.38 -7.59
N ARG A 104 -11.87 10.39 -6.71
CA ARG A 104 -12.99 10.60 -5.77
C ARG A 104 -14.29 10.83 -6.47
N LYS A 105 -14.28 11.85 -7.34
CA LYS A 105 -15.45 12.25 -8.12
C LYS A 105 -15.99 11.06 -8.92
N LYS A 106 -15.09 10.26 -9.52
CA LYS A 106 -15.46 9.03 -10.22
C LYS A 106 -16.03 7.95 -9.30
N GLY A 107 -15.46 7.78 -8.10
CA GLY A 107 -15.96 6.84 -7.09
C GLY A 107 -17.37 7.17 -6.61
N PHE A 108 -17.63 8.45 -6.30
CA PHE A 108 -18.98 8.91 -5.95
C PHE A 108 -19.96 8.69 -7.09
N TYR A 109 -19.60 9.11 -8.31
CA TYR A 109 -20.41 8.92 -9.50
C TYR A 109 -20.74 7.44 -9.76
N LEU A 110 -19.75 6.54 -9.63
CA LEU A 110 -19.94 5.10 -9.79
C LEU A 110 -20.93 4.55 -8.75
N LYS A 111 -20.78 4.95 -7.48
CA LYS A 111 -21.64 4.49 -6.39
C LYS A 111 -23.08 4.99 -6.55
N GLU A 112 -23.25 6.26 -6.93
CA GLU A 112 -24.59 6.82 -7.22
C GLU A 112 -25.26 6.08 -8.37
N LEU A 113 -24.53 5.86 -9.48
CA LEU A 113 -25.06 5.15 -10.63
C LEU A 113 -25.46 3.70 -10.30
N LEU A 114 -24.65 3.00 -9.51
CA LEU A 114 -24.98 1.64 -9.06
C LEU A 114 -26.20 1.62 -8.15
N ASN A 115 -26.33 2.59 -7.24
CA ASN A 115 -27.51 2.68 -6.39
C ASN A 115 -28.77 2.97 -7.22
N GLU A 116 -28.70 3.90 -8.17
CA GLU A 116 -29.83 4.23 -9.05
C GLU A 116 -30.26 3.03 -9.91
N LYS A 117 -29.30 2.36 -10.57
CA LYS A 117 -29.61 1.26 -11.51
C LYS A 117 -30.01 -0.04 -10.84
N LEU A 118 -29.55 -0.29 -9.62
CA LEU A 118 -29.87 -1.51 -8.86
C LEU A 118 -31.02 -1.31 -7.88
N GLN A 119 -31.55 -0.09 -7.76
CA GLN A 119 -32.70 0.21 -6.92
C GLN A 119 -33.90 -0.66 -7.32
N GLY A 120 -34.47 -1.37 -6.35
CA GLY A 120 -35.64 -2.22 -6.57
C GLY A 120 -35.34 -3.62 -7.13
N ASN A 121 -34.07 -3.96 -7.37
CA ASN A 121 -33.71 -5.33 -7.70
C ASN A 121 -33.78 -6.22 -6.44
N PRO A 122 -34.66 -7.24 -6.38
CA PRO A 122 -34.81 -8.10 -5.19
C PRO A 122 -33.57 -8.94 -4.88
N HIS A 123 -32.67 -9.11 -5.86
CA HIS A 123 -31.41 -9.82 -5.68
C HIS A 123 -30.27 -8.92 -5.21
N VAL A 124 -30.47 -7.61 -5.00
CA VAL A 124 -29.41 -6.71 -4.53
C VAL A 124 -29.73 -6.26 -3.11
N LYS A 125 -28.90 -6.69 -2.16
CA LYS A 125 -29.05 -6.37 -0.73
C LYS A 125 -28.33 -5.10 -0.33
N GLU A 126 -27.17 -4.83 -0.91
CA GLU A 126 -26.33 -3.70 -0.48
C GLU A 126 -25.31 -3.31 -1.55
N VAL A 127 -25.07 -2.00 -1.71
CA VAL A 127 -23.92 -1.46 -2.44
C VAL A 127 -23.03 -0.71 -1.45
N ARG A 128 -21.81 -1.21 -1.21
CA ARG A 128 -20.85 -0.62 -0.26
C ARG A 128 -19.48 -0.42 -0.90
N GLY A 129 -18.67 0.47 -0.35
CA GLY A 129 -17.35 0.75 -0.90
C GLY A 129 -16.84 2.14 -0.59
N ILE A 130 -15.54 2.32 -0.83
CA ILE A 130 -14.82 3.58 -0.65
C ILE A 130 -14.04 3.85 -1.94
N GLY A 131 -14.19 5.05 -2.49
CA GLY A 131 -13.56 5.43 -3.74
C GLY A 131 -14.02 4.55 -4.91
N LEU A 132 -13.07 4.00 -5.66
CA LEU A 132 -13.34 3.09 -6.78
C LEU A 132 -13.46 1.62 -6.36
N MET A 133 -13.27 1.30 -5.09
CA MET A 133 -13.46 -0.06 -4.58
C MET A 133 -14.90 -0.18 -4.08
N VAL A 134 -15.80 -0.52 -5.01
CA VAL A 134 -17.23 -0.72 -4.76
C VAL A 134 -17.57 -2.19 -4.90
N GLY A 135 -18.32 -2.73 -3.95
CA GLY A 135 -18.84 -4.09 -3.94
C GLY A 135 -20.36 -4.09 -3.85
N VAL A 136 -20.99 -4.97 -4.63
CA VAL A 136 -22.42 -5.24 -4.60
C VAL A 136 -22.64 -6.57 -3.90
N ARG A 137 -23.54 -6.60 -2.92
CA ARG A 137 -23.98 -7.82 -2.24
C ARG A 137 -25.33 -8.24 -2.80
N CYS A 138 -25.44 -9.52 -3.16
CA CYS A 138 -26.67 -10.15 -3.60
C CYS A 138 -27.27 -11.08 -2.53
#